data_AF-A0A2V1IIK3-F1
#
_entry.id   AF-A0A2V1IIK3-F1
#
_cell.length_a   1.000
_cell.length_b   1.000
_cell.length_c   1.000
_cell.angle_alpha   90.00
_cell.angle_beta   90.00
_cell.angle_gamma   90.00
#
_symmetry.space_group_name_H-M   'P 1'
#
loop_
_entity.id
_entity.type
_entity.pdbx_description
1 polymer ?
#
loop_
_entity_poly.entity_id
_entity_poly.type
_entity_poly.pdbx_seq_one_letter_code
_entity_poly.pdbx_strand_id
1 'polypeptide(L)' 'MCYLISCLADTLEPPQREKWLNGILANLSIKMSFYRSKYRQPISDMPSECNKAFADALREIFGK' A
#
# COMPACT_ATOMS: atom_id res chain seq x y z
N MET A 1 -5.05 2.00 3.90
CA MET A 1 -4.80 1.99 2.45
C MET A 1 -3.30 1.96 2.24
N CYS A 2 -2.58 2.87 2.92
CA CYS A 2 -1.13 2.81 2.99
C CYS A 2 -0.65 1.43 3.48
N TYR A 3 -1.13 0.91 4.63
CA TYR A 3 -0.68 -0.38 5.18
C TYR A 3 -0.58 -1.51 4.15
N LEU A 4 -1.60 -1.67 3.30
CA LEU A 4 -1.62 -2.71 2.26
C LEU A 4 -0.61 -2.44 1.14
N ILE A 5 -0.40 -1.17 0.77
CA ILE A 5 0.69 -0.77 -0.14
C ILE A 5 2.04 -1.14 0.46
N SER A 6 2.23 -1.01 1.79
CA SER A 6 3.45 -1.47 2.46
C SER A 6 3.59 -2.99 2.40
N CYS A 7 2.53 -3.74 2.75
CA CYS A 7 2.56 -5.20 2.70
C CYS A 7 2.91 -5.73 1.31
N LEU A 8 2.35 -5.13 0.26
CA LEU A 8 2.72 -5.49 -1.11
C LEU A 8 4.12 -5.04 -1.51
N ALA A 9 4.54 -3.85 -1.09
CA ALA A 9 5.90 -3.40 -1.31
C ALA A 9 6.91 -4.39 -0.68
N ASP A 10 6.57 -5.00 0.46
CA ASP A 10 7.40 -6.02 1.11
C ASP A 10 7.43 -7.35 0.33
N THR A 11 6.42 -7.65 -0.48
CA THR A 11 6.44 -8.81 -1.40
C THR A 11 7.30 -8.60 -2.65
N LEU A 12 7.72 -7.36 -2.92
CA LEU A 12 8.51 -7.01 -4.10
C LEU A 12 9.99 -6.90 -3.76
N GLU A 13 10.83 -7.51 -4.58
CA GLU A 13 12.29 -7.40 -4.43
C GLU A 13 12.80 -6.02 -4.89
N PRO A 14 13.83 -5.47 -4.21
CA PRO A 14 14.56 -4.30 -4.74
C PRO A 14 15.22 -4.66 -6.07
N PRO A 15 15.15 -3.83 -7.13
CA PRO A 15 14.77 -2.41 -7.15
C PRO A 15 13.32 -2.14 -7.61
N GLN A 16 12.55 -3.17 -7.99
CA GLN A 16 11.19 -3.00 -8.52
C GLN A 16 10.21 -2.44 -7.49
N ARG A 17 10.44 -2.76 -6.20
CA ARG A 17 9.65 -2.22 -5.08
C ARG A 17 9.50 -0.70 -5.13
N GLU A 18 10.58 0.03 -5.37
CA GLU A 18 10.57 1.50 -5.31
C GLU A 18 9.86 2.11 -6.53
N LYS A 19 10.07 1.51 -7.70
CA LYS A 19 9.38 1.91 -8.93
C LYS A 19 7.87 1.64 -8.84
N TRP A 20 7.49 0.48 -8.30
CA TRP A 20 6.10 0.12 -8.06
C TRP A 20 5.44 1.02 -7.02
N LEU A 21 6.11 1.26 -5.90
CA LEU A 21 5.60 2.12 -4.83
C LEU A 21 5.36 3.56 -5.32
N ASN A 22 6.28 4.14 -6.09
CA ASN A 22 6.08 5.46 -6.67
C ASN A 22 4.92 5.48 -7.69
N GLY A 23 4.78 4.43 -8.51
CA GLY A 23 3.69 4.32 -9.48
C GLY A 23 2.31 4.20 -8.83
N ILE A 24 2.17 3.34 -7.82
CA ILE A 24 0.88 3.13 -7.14
C ILE A 24 0.48 4.38 -6.33
N LEU A 25 1.43 5.06 -5.69
CA LEU A 25 1.17 6.30 -4.97
C LEU A 25 0.76 7.43 -5.92
N ALA A 26 1.39 7.54 -7.09
CA ALA A 26 1.00 8.50 -8.12
C ALA A 26 -0.39 8.21 -8.68
N ASN A 27 -0.71 6.96 -9.00
CA ASN A 27 -2.03 6.55 -9.49
C ASN A 27 -3.15 6.87 -8.49
N LEU A 28 -2.87 6.71 -7.20
CA LEU A 28 -3.82 7.02 -6.12
C LEU A 28 -3.83 8.50 -5.75
N SER A 29 -3.03 9.35 -6.41
CA SER A 29 -2.82 10.76 -6.08
C SER A 29 -2.39 11.00 -4.62
N ILE A 30 -1.64 10.05 -4.06
CA ILE A 30 -1.14 10.10 -2.69
C ILE A 30 0.27 10.66 -2.69
N LYS A 31 0.48 11.75 -1.96
CA LYS A 31 1.82 12.30 -1.76
C LYS A 31 2.65 11.32 -0.92
N MET A 32 3.89 11.07 -1.35
CA MET A 32 4.85 10.24 -0.62
C MET A 32 5.08 10.73 0.82
N SER A 33 4.98 12.04 1.06
CA SER A 33 5.02 12.63 2.39
C SER A 33 3.82 12.24 3.27
N PHE A 34 2.62 12.17 2.70
CA PHE A 34 1.42 11.70 3.38
C PHE A 34 1.50 10.20 3.68
N TYR A 35 1.99 9.41 2.71
CA TYR A 35 2.25 7.98 2.89
C TYR A 35 3.20 7.75 4.06
N ARG A 36 4.36 8.41 4.09
CA ARG A 36 5.34 8.31 5.19
C ARG A 36 4.79 8.84 6.53
N SER A 37 3.95 9.88 6.51
CA SER A 37 3.34 10.45 7.71
C SER A 37 2.38 9.49 8.40
N LYS A 38 1.72 8.59 7.66
CA LYS A 38 0.81 7.59 8.22
C LYS A 38 1.52 6.50 9.03
N TYR A 39 2.80 6.23 8.79
CA TYR A 39 3.58 5.21 9.52
C TYR A 39 4.43 5.75 10.66
N ARG A 40 4.33 7.05 10.99
CA ARG A 40 5.07 7.63 12.12
C ARG A 40 4.44 7.35 13.49
N GLN A 41 3.24 6.78 13.57
CA GLN A 41 2.55 6.49 14.83
C GLN A 41 1.85 5.12 14.74
N PRO A 42 1.71 4.39 15.88
CA PRO A 42 1.16 3.05 15.88
C PRO A 42 -0.30 3.15 15.44
N ILE A 43 -0.60 2.66 14.25
CA ILE A 43 -1.95 2.81 13.70
C ILE A 43 -2.85 1.78 14.37
N SER A 44 -3.72 2.31 15.23
CA SER A 44 -4.88 1.66 15.83
C SER A 44 -5.71 0.86 14.83
N ASP A 45 -6.11 -0.32 15.30
CA ASP A 45 -7.09 -1.25 14.75
C ASP A 45 -8.27 -0.58 14.04
N MET A 46 -8.36 -0.78 12.72
CA MET A 46 -9.57 -1.11 11.93
C MET A 46 -9.29 -0.75 10.46
N PRO A 47 -9.22 -1.71 9.54
CA PRO A 47 -9.09 -1.40 8.12
C PRO A 47 -10.38 -0.72 7.62
N SER A 48 -10.29 0.49 7.06
CA SER A 48 -11.46 1.11 6.43
C SER A 48 -11.97 0.26 5.26
N GLU A 49 -13.25 0.39 4.91
CA GLU A 49 -13.87 -0.35 3.80
C GLU A 49 -13.08 -0.25 2.48
N CYS A 50 -12.48 0.92 2.21
CA CYS A 50 -11.60 1.09 1.05
C CYS A 50 -10.34 0.21 1.09
N ASN A 51 -9.83 -0.09 2.29
CA ASN A 51 -8.69 -0.99 2.46
C ASN A 51 -9.12 -2.43 2.18
N LYS A 52 -10.34 -2.81 2.57
CA LYS A 52 -10.87 -4.15 2.31
C LYS A 52 -11.04 -4.41 0.82
N ALA A 53 -11.72 -3.50 0.10
CA ALA A 53 -11.90 -3.61 -1.35
C ALA A 53 -10.54 -3.66 -2.10
N PHE A 54 -9.56 -2.90 -1.63
CA PHE A 54 -8.21 -2.94 -2.18
C PHE A 54 -7.48 -4.26 -1.87
N ALA A 55 -7.56 -4.77 -0.64
CA ALA A 55 -6.98 -6.06 -0.28
C ALA A 55 -7.58 -7.21 -1.10
N ASP A 56 -8.88 -7.19 -1.35
CA ASP A 56 -9.57 -8.20 -2.17
C ASP A 56 -9.11 -8.14 -3.63
N ALA A 57 -9.01 -6.94 -4.22
CA ALA A 57 -8.48 -6.77 -5.57
C ALA A 57 -7.01 -7.27 -5.69
N LEU A 58 -6.21 -7.11 -4.65
CA LEU A 58 -4.85 -7.60 -4.62
C LEU A 58 -4.75 -9.10 -4.45
N ARG A 59 -5.64 -9.70 -3.65
CA ARG A 59 -5.78 -11.16 -3.59
C ARG A 59 -6.22 -11.75 -4.92
N GLU A 60 -7.03 -11.03 -5.70
CA GLU A 60 -7.40 -11.46 -7.04
C GLU A 60 -6.21 -11.40 -8.02
N ILE A 61 -5.38 -10.37 -7.94
CA ILE A 61 -4.22 -10.18 -8.83
C ILE A 61 -3.03 -11.09 -8.45
N PHE A 62 -2.77 -11.27 -7.15
CA PHE A 62 -1.58 -11.95 -6.63
C PHE A 62 -1.86 -13.28 -5.92
N GLY A 63 -3.12 -13.63 -5.67
CA GLY A 63 -3.50 -14.86 -4.98
C GLY A 63 -3.47 -16.09 -5.90
N LYS A 64 -2.33 -16.75 -5.94
CA LYS A 64 -2.21 -18.20 -6.18
C LYS A 64 -1.66 -18.86 -4.92
#